data_AF-A0A254URU9-F1
#
_entry.id   AF-A0A254URU9-F1
#
_cell.length_a   1.000
_cell.length_b   1.000
_cell.length_c   1.000
_cell.angle_alpha   90.00
_cell.angle_beta   90.00
_cell.angle_gamma   90.00
#
_symmetry.space_group_name_H-M   'P 1'
#
loop_
_entity.id
_entity.type
_entity.pdbx_description
1 polymer ?
#
loop_
_entity_poly.entity_id
_entity_poly.type
_entity_poly.pdbx_seq_one_letter_code
_entity_poly.pdbx_strand_id
1 'polypeptide(L)'
;MTMMSRNLETTASEEGALVLMLHPGNCDLECHGAFIEALKDDRSHIVCLSQEGGGRGALIAQLGACGATPICASFLTYKDEALSDPEEHGSIAHVLSYIMQAHGLTRIFVPKHDGDHACHAAIDAIAQNLSRITGAPVIHADDLPAESDLVAGGGDPGGSGSILSAHA
;
A
#
# COMPACT_ATOMS: atom_id res chain seq x y z
N MET A 1 -30.24 34.39 5.53
CA MET A 1 -29.02 34.15 6.32
C MET A 1 -28.49 32.79 5.92
N THR A 2 -27.51 32.79 5.03
CA THR A 2 -26.90 31.58 4.46
C THR A 2 -25.69 31.25 5.32
N MET A 3 -25.75 30.18 6.12
CA MET A 3 -24.60 29.72 6.90
C MET A 3 -23.97 28.52 6.19
N MET A 4 -22.94 28.88 5.41
CA MET A 4 -21.73 28.15 5.06
C MET A 4 -21.68 26.65 5.38
N SER A 5 -21.81 25.85 4.32
CA SER A 5 -21.29 24.48 4.27
C SER A 5 -19.80 24.51 4.58
N ARG A 6 -19.37 23.78 5.61
CA ARG A 6 -17.95 23.49 5.81
C ARG A 6 -17.48 22.63 4.64
N ASN A 7 -16.66 23.20 3.78
CA ASN A 7 -15.82 22.44 2.87
C ASN A 7 -14.95 21.53 3.74
N LEU A 8 -15.18 20.21 3.69
CA LEU A 8 -14.12 19.26 3.98
C LEU A 8 -13.15 19.38 2.81
N GLU A 9 -12.20 20.31 2.93
CA GLU A 9 -10.94 20.18 2.20
C GLU A 9 -10.29 18.90 2.71
N THR A 10 -10.39 17.84 1.90
CA THR A 10 -9.62 16.62 2.08
C THR A 10 -8.17 17.03 2.07
N THR A 11 -7.56 17.13 3.25
CA THR A 11 -6.12 17.27 3.38
C THR A 11 -5.51 16.08 2.66
N ALA A 12 -4.93 16.31 1.47
CA ALA A 12 -4.02 15.35 0.87
C ALA A 12 -3.04 14.94 1.99
N SER A 13 -3.08 13.67 2.36
CA SER A 13 -2.45 13.19 3.59
C SER A 13 -0.96 13.50 3.52
N GLU A 14 -0.42 14.26 4.47
CA GLU A 14 1.02 14.57 4.54
C GLU A 14 1.90 13.33 4.84
N GLU A 15 1.30 12.14 4.79
CA GLU A 15 1.83 10.87 5.29
C GLU A 15 2.61 10.10 4.22
N GLY A 16 3.93 10.09 4.36
CA GLY A 16 4.79 9.24 3.56
C GLY A 16 4.65 7.77 3.89
N ALA A 17 4.77 6.89 2.89
CA ALA A 17 4.60 5.45 3.04
C ALA A 17 5.91 4.68 2.79
N LEU A 18 6.19 3.71 3.66
CA LEU A 18 7.11 2.63 3.30
C LEU A 18 6.30 1.52 2.60
N VAL A 19 6.62 1.25 1.35
CA VAL A 19 6.01 0.16 0.59
C VAL A 19 6.91 -1.06 0.73
N LEU A 20 6.44 -2.09 1.42
CA LEU A 20 7.21 -3.30 1.69
C LEU A 20 6.82 -4.41 0.72
N MET A 21 7.79 -4.88 -0.07
CA MET A 21 7.59 -5.88 -1.11
C MET A 21 8.62 -7.00 -1.00
N LEU A 22 8.24 -8.21 -1.39
CA LEU A 22 9.20 -9.31 -1.50
C LEU A 22 10.22 -9.05 -2.60
N HIS A 23 9.77 -9.00 -3.86
CA HIS A 23 10.59 -8.68 -5.02
C HIS A 23 9.72 -8.12 -6.15
N PRO A 24 10.29 -7.42 -7.15
CA PRO A 24 9.51 -6.71 -8.18
C PRO A 24 8.56 -7.60 -8.97
N GLY A 25 8.98 -8.84 -9.26
CA GLY A 25 8.18 -9.79 -10.02
C GLY A 25 7.04 -10.46 -9.26
N ASN A 26 6.92 -10.25 -7.94
CA ASN A 26 5.87 -10.89 -7.12
C ASN A 26 4.68 -10.00 -6.80
N CYS A 27 4.71 -8.76 -7.26
CA CYS A 27 3.64 -7.83 -7.03
C CYS A 27 2.87 -7.68 -8.32
N ASP A 28 1.56 -7.88 -8.24
CA ASP A 28 0.67 -7.42 -9.29
C ASP A 28 0.69 -5.89 -9.27
N LEU A 29 1.56 -5.33 -10.09
CA LEU A 29 1.70 -3.89 -10.28
C LEU A 29 0.77 -3.38 -11.37
N GLU A 30 -0.15 -4.21 -11.90
CA GLU A 30 -1.20 -3.77 -12.83
C GLU A 30 -2.17 -2.83 -12.12
N CYS A 31 -1.71 -1.59 -11.93
CA CYS A 31 -2.48 -0.40 -11.65
C CYS A 31 -3.57 -0.54 -10.59
N HIS A 32 -3.30 -1.25 -9.49
CA HIS A 32 -4.18 -1.20 -8.32
C HIS A 32 -4.25 0.25 -7.80
N GLY A 33 -5.44 0.86 -7.86
CA GLY A 33 -5.67 2.25 -7.49
C GLY A 33 -5.11 2.59 -6.11
N ALA A 34 -5.29 1.71 -5.12
CA ALA A 34 -4.73 1.85 -3.78
C ALA A 34 -3.19 1.92 -3.71
N PHE A 35 -2.50 1.13 -4.53
CA PHE A 35 -1.03 1.13 -4.58
C PHE A 35 -0.52 2.40 -5.25
N ILE A 36 -1.16 2.83 -6.35
CA ILE A 36 -0.83 4.10 -7.00
C ILE A 36 -1.12 5.27 -6.05
N GLU A 37 -2.28 5.30 -5.39
CA GLU A 37 -2.60 6.29 -4.34
C GLU A 37 -1.57 6.30 -3.21
N ALA A 38 -1.06 5.14 -2.81
CA ALA A 38 0.01 5.06 -1.82
C ALA A 38 1.33 5.70 -2.29
N LEU A 39 1.50 5.84 -3.61
CA LEU A 39 2.69 6.35 -4.28
C LEU A 39 2.51 7.71 -4.96
N LYS A 40 1.31 8.30 -4.95
CA LYS A 40 0.95 9.53 -5.69
C LYS A 40 1.58 10.79 -5.14
N ASP A 41 1.86 10.81 -3.85
CA ASP A 41 2.58 11.89 -3.20
C ASP A 41 4.04 11.46 -3.09
N ASP A 42 4.98 12.35 -3.49
CA ASP A 42 6.44 12.17 -3.55
C ASP A 42 7.11 11.89 -2.18
N ARG A 43 6.51 11.04 -1.35
CA ARG A 43 6.92 10.65 0.00
C ARG A 43 6.81 9.16 0.22
N SER A 44 6.94 8.36 -0.83
CA SER A 44 7.01 6.91 -0.72
C SER A 44 8.44 6.38 -0.88
N HIS A 45 8.78 5.37 -0.08
CA HIS A 45 10.01 4.60 -0.25
C HIS A 45 9.63 3.13 -0.44
N ILE A 46 10.01 2.58 -1.60
CA ILE A 46 9.76 1.18 -1.92
C ILE A 46 10.95 0.33 -1.46
N VAL A 47 10.69 -0.71 -0.68
CA VAL A 47 11.72 -1.65 -0.27
C VAL A 47 11.36 -3.04 -0.76
N CYS A 48 12.24 -3.58 -1.60
CA CYS A 48 12.20 -4.97 -2.04
C CYS A 48 13.20 -5.77 -1.20
N LEU A 49 12.74 -6.84 -0.56
CA LEU A 49 13.61 -7.71 0.24
C LEU A 49 14.58 -8.53 -0.63
N SER A 50 14.15 -8.93 -1.82
CA SER A 50 14.90 -9.71 -2.82
C SER A 50 14.98 -9.01 -4.18
N GLN A 51 15.94 -9.41 -5.02
CA GLN A 51 16.09 -8.96 -6.42
C GLN A 51 15.48 -9.93 -7.44
N GLU A 52 14.85 -11.01 -6.97
CA GLU A 52 14.24 -11.99 -7.86
C GLU A 52 13.09 -11.39 -8.71
N GLY A 53 12.92 -11.88 -9.93
CA GLY A 53 11.84 -11.41 -10.82
C GLY A 53 12.01 -9.98 -11.38
N GLY A 54 13.12 -9.28 -11.15
CA GLY A 54 13.40 -8.02 -11.85
C GLY A 54 14.41 -7.11 -11.16
N GLY A 55 15.21 -6.40 -11.95
CA GLY A 55 16.13 -5.38 -11.44
C GLY A 55 15.44 -4.02 -11.21
N ARG A 56 16.11 -3.13 -10.47
CA ARG A 56 15.67 -1.75 -10.18
C ARG A 56 15.10 -0.99 -11.38
N GLY A 57 15.74 -1.13 -12.55
CA GLY A 57 15.31 -0.43 -13.76
C GLY A 57 13.92 -0.85 -14.26
N ALA A 58 13.60 -2.15 -14.17
CA ALA A 58 12.30 -2.67 -14.58
C ALA A 58 11.19 -2.20 -13.64
N LEU A 59 11.42 -2.24 -12.32
CA LEU A 59 10.49 -1.74 -11.32
C LEU A 59 10.19 -0.25 -11.53
N ILE A 60 11.23 0.58 -11.69
CA ILE A 60 11.04 2.03 -11.90
C ILE A 60 10.27 2.30 -13.19
N ALA A 61 10.53 1.55 -14.27
CA ALA A 61 9.81 1.72 -15.52
C ALA A 61 8.32 1.34 -15.39
N GLN A 62 8.01 0.27 -14.66
CA GLN A 62 6.63 -0.13 -14.35
C GLN A 62 5.91 0.93 -13.52
N LEU A 63 6.53 1.42 -12.45
CA LEU A 63 5.97 2.48 -11.61
C LEU A 63 5.72 3.78 -12.39
N GLY A 64 6.67 4.15 -13.26
CA GLY A 64 6.53 5.30 -14.15
C GLY A 64 5.38 5.16 -15.14
N ALA A 65 5.12 3.95 -15.65
CA ALA A 65 3.96 3.68 -16.51
C ALA A 65 2.63 3.84 -15.75
N CYS A 66 2.63 3.60 -14.44
CA CYS A 66 1.48 3.76 -13.56
C CYS A 66 1.33 5.19 -12.99
N GLY A 67 2.23 6.11 -13.33
CA GLY A 67 2.21 7.49 -12.82
C GLY A 67 2.67 7.63 -11.36
N ALA A 68 3.35 6.63 -10.81
CA ALA A 68 3.91 6.64 -9.47
C ALA A 68 5.37 7.14 -9.49
N THR A 69 5.71 8.07 -8.59
CA THR A 69 7.04 8.68 -8.47
C THR A 69 7.59 8.52 -7.04
N PRO A 70 8.04 7.33 -6.65
CA PRO A 70 8.61 7.15 -5.31
C PRO A 70 9.89 7.98 -5.13
N ILE A 71 10.15 8.45 -3.90
CA ILE A 71 11.41 9.11 -3.53
C ILE A 71 12.58 8.18 -3.81
N CYS A 72 12.42 6.91 -3.41
CA CYS A 72 13.49 5.93 -3.45
C CYS A 72 12.96 4.50 -3.61
N ALA A 73 13.79 3.65 -4.19
CA ALA A 73 13.60 2.21 -4.23
C ALA A 73 14.89 1.51 -3.77
N SER A 74 14.79 0.70 -2.72
CA SER A 74 15.90 -0.05 -2.11
C SER A 74 15.71 -1.55 -2.29
N PHE A 75 16.82 -2.27 -2.51
CA PHE A 75 16.84 -3.73 -2.72
C PHE A 75 17.81 -4.35 -1.71
N LEU A 76 17.29 -5.12 -0.76
CA LEU A 76 18.08 -5.62 0.38
C LEU A 76 18.79 -6.96 0.11
N THR A 77 18.54 -7.61 -1.03
CA THR A 77 19.25 -8.82 -1.51
C THR A 77 19.18 -10.04 -0.58
N TYR A 78 18.13 -10.14 0.24
CA TYR A 78 17.86 -11.36 1.00
C TYR A 78 17.49 -12.50 0.05
N LYS A 79 17.95 -13.70 0.40
CA LYS A 79 17.47 -14.94 -0.23
C LYS A 79 16.19 -15.39 0.46
N ASP A 80 15.34 -16.11 -0.25
CA ASP A 80 14.06 -16.59 0.27
C ASP A 80 14.23 -17.47 1.52
N GLU A 81 15.31 -18.25 1.62
CA GLU A 81 15.54 -19.07 2.82
C GLU A 81 15.78 -18.21 4.07
N ALA A 82 16.43 -17.06 3.92
CA ALA A 82 16.65 -16.12 5.04
C ALA A 82 15.34 -15.48 5.51
N LEU A 83 14.36 -15.35 4.61
CA LEU A 83 13.02 -14.83 4.93
C LEU A 83 12.15 -15.87 5.65
N SER A 84 12.61 -17.10 5.81
CA SER A 84 11.92 -18.10 6.63
C SER A 84 12.32 -18.05 8.12
N ASP A 85 13.39 -17.32 8.47
CA ASP A 85 13.89 -17.19 9.84
C ASP A 85 13.21 -16.04 10.60
N PRO A 86 12.48 -16.31 11.71
CA PRO A 86 11.85 -15.28 12.52
C PRO A 86 12.82 -14.25 13.12
N GLU A 87 14.07 -14.62 13.41
CA GLU A 87 15.07 -13.68 13.95
C GLU A 87 15.48 -12.64 12.89
N GLU A 88 15.57 -13.06 11.63
CA GLU A 88 15.84 -12.18 10.50
C GLU A 88 14.70 -11.17 10.30
N HIS A 89 13.44 -11.55 10.53
CA HIS A 89 12.30 -10.62 10.42
C HIS A 89 12.43 -9.42 11.34
N GLY A 90 12.93 -9.63 12.56
CA GLY A 90 13.17 -8.55 13.52
C GLY A 90 14.32 -7.63 13.10
N SER A 91 15.41 -8.22 12.60
CA SER A 91 16.57 -7.49 12.09
C SER A 91 16.20 -6.63 10.87
N ILE A 92 15.45 -7.19 9.93
CA ILE A 92 14.93 -6.47 8.76
C ILE A 92 14.05 -5.30 9.22
N ALA A 93 13.09 -5.55 10.12
CA ALA A 93 12.22 -4.49 10.64
C ALA A 93 13.01 -3.34 11.31
N HIS A 94 14.10 -3.65 12.02
CA HIS A 94 14.99 -2.62 12.57
C HIS A 94 15.69 -1.80 11.49
N VAL A 95 16.14 -2.41 10.39
CA VAL A 95 16.73 -1.68 9.26
C VAL A 95 15.68 -0.77 8.61
N LEU A 96 14.47 -1.29 8.40
CA LEU A 96 13.37 -0.52 7.80
C LEU A 96 12.94 0.66 8.67
N SER A 97 13.02 0.56 10.00
CA SER A 97 12.66 1.68 10.88
C SER A 97 13.59 2.89 10.71
N TYR A 98 14.89 2.66 10.44
CA TYR A 98 15.82 3.74 10.09
C TYR A 98 15.48 4.40 8.76
N ILE A 99 15.01 3.62 7.78
CA ILE A 99 14.54 4.16 6.49
C ILE A 99 13.30 5.03 6.72
N MET A 100 12.32 4.53 7.48
CA MET A 100 11.12 5.31 7.82
C MET A 100 11.46 6.62 8.53
N GLN A 101 12.36 6.57 9.51
CA GLN A 101 12.80 7.76 10.23
C GLN A 101 13.53 8.76 9.32
N ALA A 102 14.43 8.27 8.46
CA ALA A 102 15.21 9.12 7.56
C ALA A 102 14.35 9.85 6.52
N HIS A 103 13.25 9.23 6.09
CA HIS A 103 12.35 9.77 5.07
C HIS A 103 11.03 10.32 5.63
N GLY A 104 10.84 10.31 6.96
CA GLY A 104 9.59 10.78 7.59
C GLY A 104 8.36 9.97 7.18
N LEU A 105 8.52 8.66 6.98
CA LEU A 105 7.42 7.76 6.59
C LEU A 105 6.62 7.39 7.84
N THR A 106 5.30 7.53 7.77
CA THR A 106 4.40 7.37 8.91
C THR A 106 3.48 6.16 8.79
N ARG A 107 3.48 5.47 7.64
CA ARG A 107 2.66 4.29 7.38
C ARG A 107 3.42 3.21 6.63
N ILE A 108 3.00 1.96 6.80
CA ILE A 108 3.55 0.79 6.13
C ILE A 108 2.47 0.28 5.17
N PHE A 109 2.78 0.20 3.89
CA PHE A 109 1.88 -0.33 2.88
C PHE A 109 2.44 -1.67 2.36
N VAL A 110 1.61 -2.71 2.44
CA VAL A 110 1.92 -4.04 1.91
C VAL A 110 1.03 -4.25 0.68
N PRO A 111 1.60 -4.24 -0.55
CA PRO A 111 0.81 -4.49 -1.74
C PRO A 111 0.36 -5.95 -1.81
N LYS A 112 -0.57 -6.21 -2.71
CA LYS A 112 -0.99 -7.57 -3.03
C LYS A 112 0.18 -8.31 -3.68
N HIS A 113 0.49 -9.46 -3.14
CA HIS A 113 1.51 -10.35 -3.67
C HIS A 113 0.84 -11.53 -4.38
N ASP A 114 1.36 -11.91 -5.53
CA ASP A 114 0.95 -13.13 -6.22
C ASP A 114 1.81 -14.32 -5.73
N GLY A 115 1.27 -15.54 -5.78
CA GLY A 115 2.05 -16.74 -5.51
C GLY A 115 2.16 -17.15 -4.02
N ASP A 116 3.34 -17.66 -3.63
CA ASP A 116 3.55 -18.55 -2.47
C ASP A 116 3.23 -17.90 -1.10
N HIS A 117 2.39 -18.59 -0.33
CA HIS A 117 1.96 -18.21 1.02
C HIS A 117 3.11 -18.03 2.03
N ALA A 118 4.23 -18.75 1.87
CA ALA A 118 5.36 -18.66 2.79
C ALA A 118 6.01 -17.27 2.76
N CYS A 119 6.11 -16.66 1.58
CA CYS A 119 6.68 -15.33 1.42
C CYS A 119 5.74 -14.23 1.95
N HIS A 120 4.43 -14.44 1.85
CA HIS A 120 3.43 -13.52 2.39
C HIS A 120 3.52 -13.48 3.92
N ALA A 121 3.63 -14.64 4.56
CA ALA A 121 3.79 -14.73 6.01
C ALA A 121 5.04 -14.00 6.52
N ALA A 122 6.14 -14.04 5.77
CA ALA A 122 7.36 -13.30 6.11
C ALA A 122 7.16 -11.78 5.99
N ILE A 123 6.54 -11.31 4.91
CA ILE A 123 6.24 -9.87 4.72
C ILE A 123 5.34 -9.36 5.83
N ASP A 124 4.29 -10.11 6.18
CA ASP A 124 3.37 -9.75 7.26
C ASP A 124 4.09 -9.71 8.61
N ALA A 125 4.92 -10.71 8.92
CA ALA A 125 5.69 -10.74 10.16
C ALA A 125 6.64 -9.53 10.27
N ILE A 126 7.33 -9.18 9.18
CA ILE A 126 8.22 -8.01 9.11
C ILE A 126 7.42 -6.72 9.28
N ALA A 127 6.30 -6.56 8.57
CA ALA A 127 5.44 -5.38 8.68
C ALA A 127 4.91 -5.18 10.11
N GLN A 128 4.50 -6.27 10.77
CA GLN A 128 4.02 -6.24 12.15
C GLN A 128 5.15 -5.93 13.15
N ASN A 129 6.35 -6.48 12.95
CA ASN A 129 7.54 -6.11 13.73
C ASN A 129 7.86 -4.62 13.59
N LEU A 130 7.85 -4.11 12.36
CA LEU A 130 8.13 -2.71 12.04
C LEU A 130 7.08 -1.77 12.64
N SER A 131 5.80 -2.13 12.57
CA SER A 131 4.70 -1.41 13.21
C SER A 131 4.90 -1.31 14.73
N ARG A 132 5.31 -2.41 15.38
CA ARG A 132 5.63 -2.39 16.82
C ARG A 132 6.80 -1.48 17.17
N ILE A 133 7.81 -1.36 16.30
CA ILE A 133 8.98 -0.50 16.52
C ILE A 133 8.63 0.98 16.32
N THR A 134 7.85 1.30 15.29
CA THR A 134 7.64 2.67 14.81
C THR A 134 6.32 3.29 15.26
N GLY A 135 5.35 2.47 15.67
CA GLY A 135 3.96 2.87 15.88
C GLY A 135 3.18 3.11 14.58
N ALA A 136 3.77 2.87 13.42
CA ALA A 136 3.12 3.09 12.13
C ALA A 136 2.04 2.03 11.85
N PRO A 137 0.87 2.42 11.33
CA PRO A 137 -0.15 1.48 10.90
C PRO A 137 0.32 0.66 9.69
N VAL A 138 -0.09 -0.60 9.64
CA VAL A 138 0.07 -1.48 8.48
C VAL A 138 -1.23 -1.47 7.67
N ILE A 139 -1.11 -1.23 6.37
CA ILE A 139 -2.24 -1.23 5.43
C ILE A 139 -1.93 -2.29 4.37
N HIS A 140 -2.77 -3.33 4.30
CA HIS A 140 -2.70 -4.33 3.25
C HIS A 140 -3.59 -3.91 2.08
N ALA A 141 -3.13 -4.10 0.85
CA ALA A 141 -3.94 -3.81 -0.33
C ALA A 141 -5.25 -4.63 -0.38
N ASP A 142 -5.24 -5.85 0.17
CA ASP A 142 -6.40 -6.73 0.23
C ASP A 142 -7.50 -6.23 1.20
N ASP A 143 -7.15 -5.39 2.17
CA ASP A 143 -8.10 -4.82 3.14
C ASP A 143 -8.82 -3.57 2.61
N LEU A 144 -8.38 -3.05 1.46
CA LEU A 144 -8.96 -1.85 0.87
C LEU A 144 -10.17 -2.23 0.01
N PRO A 145 -11.28 -1.46 0.11
CA PRO A 145 -12.45 -1.73 -0.69
C PRO A 145 -12.08 -1.70 -2.17
N ALA A 146 -12.43 -2.76 -2.90
CA ALA A 146 -12.27 -2.78 -4.34
C ALA A 146 -13.01 -1.57 -4.93
N GLU A 147 -12.38 -0.86 -5.87
CA GLU A 147 -12.96 0.34 -6.50
C GLU A 147 -14.33 0.08 -7.16
N SER A 148 -14.73 -1.17 -7.32
CA SER A 148 -16.07 -1.61 -7.72
C SER A 148 -17.19 -1.36 -6.70
N ASP A 149 -16.90 -1.04 -5.43
CA ASP A 149 -17.93 -0.76 -4.40
C ASP A 149 -18.19 0.72 -4.14
N LEU A 150 -17.42 1.63 -4.76
CA LEU A 150 -17.76 3.06 -4.78
C LEU A 150 -18.71 3.34 -5.96
N VAL A 151 -19.91 2.76 -5.90
CA VAL A 151 -21.03 3.27 -6.71
C VAL A 151 -21.23 4.72 -6.29
N ALA A 152 -20.96 5.64 -7.21
CA ALA A 152 -21.36 7.03 -7.12
C ALA A 152 -22.87 7.08 -6.85
N GLY A 153 -23.26 7.22 -5.59
CA GLY A 153 -24.60 7.60 -5.15
C GLY A 153 -24.86 9.06 -5.50
N GLY A 154 -24.66 9.41 -6.78
CA GLY A 154 -25.06 10.67 -7.39
C GLY A 154 -26.42 10.48 -8.04
N GLY A 155 -27.47 10.61 -7.23
CA GLY A 155 -28.86 10.69 -7.70
C GLY A 155 -29.62 11.64 -6.80
N ASP A 156 -29.77 12.88 -7.28
CA ASP A 156 -30.45 14.01 -6.62
C ASP A 156 -31.91 13.68 -6.23
N PRO A 157 -32.51 14.45 -5.29
CA PRO A 157 -33.77 14.15 -4.63
C PRO A 157 -34.97 14.65 -5.46
N GLY A 158 -35.98 13.81 -5.61
CA GLY A 158 -37.29 14.25 -6.11
C GLY A 158 -37.99 13.22 -6.97
N GLY A 159 -38.89 12.46 -6.36
CA GLY A 159 -39.77 11.57 -7.11
C GLY A 159 -40.57 10.66 -6.19
N SER A 160 -41.74 11.13 -5.76
CA SER A 160 -42.80 10.27 -5.24
C SER A 160 -43.01 9.08 -6.18
N GLY A 161 -42.96 7.87 -5.63
CA GLY A 161 -43.27 6.66 -6.38
C GLY A 161 -43.45 5.45 -5.47
N SER A 162 -44.69 5.24 -5.05
CA SER A 162 -45.30 4.03 -4.49
C SER A 162 -44.42 2.82 -4.14
N ILE A 163 -44.45 2.47 -2.86
CA ILE A 163 -44.14 1.13 -2.37
C ILE A 163 -45.26 0.20 -2.89
N LEU A 164 -44.96 -0.65 -3.87
CA LEU A 164 -45.80 -1.79 -4.22
C LEU A 164 -45.04 -3.07 -3.93
N SER A 165 -45.47 -3.71 -2.85
CA SER A 165 -45.26 -5.11 -2.53
C SER A 165 -45.97 -5.98 -3.58
N ALA A 166 -45.25 -6.93 -4.22
CA ALA A 166 -45.84 -8.09 -4.88
C ALA A 166 -44.80 -9.19 -5.23
N HIS A 167 -44.95 -10.34 -4.56
CA HIS A 167 -44.76 -11.75 -4.99
C HIS A 167 -43.37 -12.22 -5.49
N ALA A 168 -42.91 -13.44 -5.17
CA ALA A 168 -43.63 -14.70 -4.92
C ALA A 168 -43.05 -15.52 -3.77
#